data_AF-X1PL19-F1
#
_entry.id   AF-X1PL19-F1
#
_cell.length_a   1.000
_cell.length_b   1.000
_cell.length_c   1.000
_cell.angle_alpha   90.00
_cell.angle_beta   90.00
_cell.angle_gamma   90.00
#
_symmetry.space_group_name_H-M   'P 1'
#
loop_
_entity.id
_entity.type
_entity.pdbx_description
1 polymer ?
#
loop_
_entity_poly.entity_id
_entity_poly.type
_entity_poly.pdbx_seq_one_letter_code
_entity_poly.pdbx_strand_id
1 'polypeptide(L)'
;MSSDERDDVVALFQEGRLIGSGLTTIVLPEGGNYGVTIRVPDLRHIEFVVHYEFLTDPTTDPGTPVNRRIRGNVVGFTLVGVGKGTTLTAMVLCVGS
;
A
#
# COMPACT_ATOMS: atom_id res chain seq x y z
N MET A 1 33.76 4.61 -26.53
CA MET A 1 32.30 4.71 -26.38
C MET A 1 32.04 4.75 -24.88
N SER A 2 31.76 5.93 -24.34
CA SER A 2 31.44 6.11 -22.93
C SER A 2 29.93 5.88 -22.80
N SER A 3 29.56 4.73 -22.23
CA SER A 3 28.20 4.50 -21.72
C SER A 3 28.14 5.17 -20.36
N ASP A 4 27.62 6.39 -20.36
CA ASP A 4 27.25 7.18 -19.21
C ASP A 4 26.29 6.34 -18.34
N GLU A 5 26.83 5.68 -17.30
CA GLU A 5 26.08 5.09 -16.19
C GLU A 5 25.39 6.25 -15.46
N ARG A 6 24.23 6.66 -15.96
CA ARG A 6 23.31 7.43 -15.12
C ARG A 6 22.72 6.44 -14.12
N ASP A 7 23.30 6.45 -12.93
CA ASP A 7 22.75 5.86 -11.72
C ASP A 7 21.22 5.99 -11.71
N ASP A 8 20.56 4.86 -11.43
CA ASP A 8 19.12 4.66 -11.37
C ASP A 8 18.41 5.72 -10.49
N VAL A 9 18.00 6.83 -11.10
CA VAL A 9 17.09 7.77 -10.43
C VAL A 9 15.70 7.15 -10.36
N VAL A 10 15.42 6.41 -9.27
CA VAL A 10 14.12 5.75 -9.06
C VAL A 10 13.03 6.77 -8.68
N ALA A 11 13.37 7.88 -8.02
CA ALA A 11 12.49 9.05 -7.87
C ALA A 11 13.23 10.31 -7.37
N LEU A 12 12.84 11.49 -7.86
CA LEU A 12 13.17 12.79 -7.30
C LEU A 12 11.89 13.44 -6.75
N PHE A 13 11.77 13.58 -5.44
CA PHE A 13 10.64 14.27 -4.81
C PHE A 13 10.93 15.77 -4.79
N GLN A 14 10.14 16.54 -5.53
CA GLN A 14 10.23 18.00 -5.53
C GLN A 14 9.99 18.57 -4.12
N GLU A 15 10.46 19.79 -3.88
CA GLU A 15 10.22 20.51 -2.62
C GLU A 15 8.74 20.45 -2.21
N GLY A 16 8.49 20.03 -0.97
CA GLY A 16 7.15 19.94 -0.40
C GLY A 16 6.47 18.57 -0.50
N ARG A 17 7.06 17.59 -1.22
CA ARG A 17 6.55 16.22 -1.23
C ARG A 17 7.14 15.37 -0.12
N LEU A 18 6.29 14.58 0.53
CA LEU A 18 6.62 13.70 1.64
C LEU A 18 6.38 12.24 1.23
N ILE A 19 7.22 11.36 1.77
CA ILE A 19 6.94 9.93 1.81
C ILE A 19 6.26 9.65 3.16
N GLY A 20 5.05 9.11 3.11
CA GLY A 20 4.30 8.72 4.30
C GLY A 20 3.92 7.25 4.24
N SER A 21 3.78 6.64 5.42
CA SER A 21 3.28 5.27 5.54
C SER A 21 2.01 5.20 6.38
N GLY A 22 1.21 4.17 6.12
CA GLY A 22 0.04 3.86 6.91
C GLY A 22 -0.11 2.35 7.02
N LEU A 23 -0.79 1.90 8.06
CA LEU A 23 -1.12 0.49 8.25
C LEU A 23 -2.52 0.30 8.81
N THR A 24 -3.05 -0.91 8.60
CA THR A 24 -4.25 -1.40 9.28
C THR A 24 -4.09 -2.89 9.57
N THR A 25 -4.65 -3.34 10.69
CA THR A 25 -4.73 -4.77 11.04
C THR A 25 -6.18 -5.18 11.21
N ILE A 26 -6.60 -6.25 10.54
CA ILE A 26 -7.96 -6.79 10.58
C ILE A 26 -7.93 -8.31 10.70
N VAL A 27 -8.84 -8.87 11.50
CA VAL A 27 -9.11 -10.31 11.50
C VAL A 27 -10.27 -10.57 10.54
N LEU A 28 -10.06 -11.43 9.56
CA LEU A 28 -11.04 -11.72 8.52
C LEU A 28 -12.02 -12.80 9.01
N PRO A 29 -13.30 -12.48 9.23
CA PRO A 29 -14.22 -13.39 9.90
C PRO A 29 -14.64 -14.58 9.00
N GLU A 30 -14.60 -14.41 7.68
CA GLU A 30 -14.98 -15.43 6.70
C GLU A 30 -13.95 -15.53 5.56
N GLY A 31 -14.07 -16.52 4.67
CA GLY A 31 -13.26 -16.56 3.46
C GLY A 31 -13.87 -15.68 2.37
N GLY A 32 -13.06 -14.92 1.63
CA GLY A 32 -13.58 -14.15 0.50
C GLY A 32 -12.77 -12.92 0.09
N ASN A 33 -13.47 -11.98 -0.56
CA ASN A 33 -12.88 -10.73 -1.04
C ASN A 33 -13.06 -9.63 0.00
N TYR A 34 -11.99 -8.90 0.29
CA TYR A 34 -11.97 -7.92 1.37
C TYR A 34 -11.55 -6.55 0.88
N GLY A 35 -12.39 -5.57 1.15
CA GLY A 35 -12.04 -4.15 1.01
C GLY A 35 -11.16 -3.73 2.18
N VAL A 36 -9.94 -3.29 1.89
CA VAL A 36 -8.98 -2.78 2.86
C VAL A 36 -8.82 -1.29 2.65
N THR A 37 -8.83 -0.52 3.74
CA THR A 37 -8.66 0.92 3.73
C THR A 37 -7.56 1.30 4.71
N ILE A 38 -6.58 2.07 4.25
CA ILE A 38 -5.44 2.50 5.06
C ILE A 38 -5.32 4.01 4.97
N ARG A 39 -5.24 4.67 6.13
CA ARG A 39 -4.96 6.09 6.25
C ARG A 39 -3.46 6.31 6.37
N VAL A 40 -2.93 7.28 5.65
CA VAL A 40 -1.54 7.74 5.74
C VAL A 40 -1.53 9.09 6.45
N PRO A 41 -1.33 9.11 7.78
CA PRO A 41 -1.63 10.28 8.61
C PRO A 41 -0.74 11.49 8.31
N ASP A 42 0.51 11.25 7.89
CA ASP A 42 1.49 12.30 7.64
C ASP A 42 1.28 13.02 6.31
N LEU A 43 0.35 12.52 5.47
CA LEU A 43 -0.04 13.14 4.23
C LEU A 43 -1.45 13.75 4.40
N ARG A 44 -1.67 14.93 3.83
CA ARG A 44 -2.99 15.53 3.59
C ARG A 44 -3.59 14.99 2.30
N HIS A 45 -2.77 14.78 1.28
CA HIS A 45 -3.17 14.22 0.00
C HIS A 45 -2.12 13.24 -0.53
N ILE A 46 -2.56 12.08 -1.00
CA ILE A 46 -1.70 11.09 -1.66
C ILE A 46 -1.76 11.28 -3.16
N GLU A 47 -0.59 11.43 -3.80
CA GLU A 47 -0.45 11.47 -5.25
C GLU A 47 -0.38 10.06 -5.83
N PHE A 48 0.44 9.19 -5.24
CA PHE A 48 0.56 7.80 -5.67
C PHE A 48 1.06 6.89 -4.55
N VAL A 49 0.79 5.59 -4.74
CA VAL A 49 1.28 4.53 -3.86
C VAL A 49 2.55 3.94 -4.48
N VAL A 50 3.61 3.90 -3.67
CA VAL A 50 4.91 3.34 -4.03
C VAL A 50 4.92 1.83 -3.81
N HIS A 51 4.40 1.38 -2.67
CA HIS A 51 4.51 0.00 -2.25
C HIS A 51 3.35 -0.45 -1.37
N TYR A 52 3.08 -1.76 -1.42
CA TYR A 52 2.16 -2.48 -0.54
C TYR A 52 2.93 -3.61 0.12
N GLU A 53 2.73 -3.77 1.43
CA GLU A 53 3.26 -4.90 2.18
C GLU A 53 2.13 -5.55 2.97
N PHE A 54 2.14 -6.89 3.02
CA PHE A 54 1.12 -7.68 3.69
C PHE A 54 1.77 -8.72 4.59
N LEU A 55 1.31 -8.75 5.85
CA LEU A 55 1.61 -9.80 6.80
C LEU A 55 0.32 -10.55 7.13
N THR A 56 0.37 -11.88 7.07
CA THR A 56 -0.77 -12.75 7.32
C THR A 56 -0.46 -13.79 8.38
N ASP A 57 -1.44 -14.07 9.25
CA ASP A 57 -1.39 -15.16 10.22
C ASP A 57 -2.75 -15.89 10.27
N PRO A 58 -2.83 -17.19 9.91
CA PRO A 58 -1.73 -18.03 9.40
C PRO A 58 -1.18 -17.51 8.07
N THR A 59 0.08 -17.84 7.78
CA THR A 59 0.74 -17.43 6.54
C THR A 59 -0.05 -17.92 5.33
N THR A 60 -0.47 -16.97 4.51
CA THR A 60 -1.16 -17.20 3.24
C THR A 60 -0.80 -16.09 2.27
N ASP A 61 -0.89 -16.37 0.98
CA ASP A 61 -0.72 -15.37 -0.06
C ASP A 61 -2.00 -14.51 -0.15
N PRO A 62 -1.96 -13.21 0.21
CA PRO A 62 -3.11 -12.33 0.10
C PRO A 62 -3.39 -11.89 -1.36
N GLY A 63 -2.51 -12.24 -2.30
CA GLY A 63 -2.58 -11.87 -3.70
C GLY A 63 -2.19 -10.42 -3.97
N THR A 64 -2.38 -9.99 -5.21
CA THR A 64 -2.15 -8.59 -5.62
C THR A 64 -3.40 -7.75 -5.36
N PRO A 65 -3.27 -6.55 -4.76
CA PRO A 65 -4.38 -5.61 -4.59
C PRO A 65 -5.04 -5.24 -5.91
N VAL A 66 -6.38 -5.31 -5.97
CA VAL A 66 -7.20 -4.87 -7.11
C VAL A 66 -8.14 -3.75 -6.71
N ASN A 67 -8.78 -3.09 -7.69
CA ASN A 67 -9.74 -1.99 -7.47
C ASN A 67 -9.18 -0.87 -6.57
N ARG A 68 -7.88 -0.58 -6.69
CA ARG A 68 -7.20 0.45 -5.92
C ARG A 68 -7.82 1.83 -6.17
N ARG A 69 -8.07 2.59 -5.10
CA ARG A 69 -8.51 3.98 -5.14
C ARG A 69 -7.81 4.81 -4.06
N ILE A 70 -7.47 6.05 -4.40
CA ILE A 70 -6.95 7.04 -3.47
C ILE A 70 -8.02 8.11 -3.26
N ARG A 71 -8.24 8.54 -2.02
CA ARG A 71 -9.11 9.68 -1.67
C ARG A 71 -8.52 10.46 -0.50
N GLY A 72 -8.00 11.66 -0.79
CA GLY A 72 -7.30 12.45 0.23
C GLY A 72 -6.06 11.70 0.69
N ASN A 73 -5.97 11.44 2.00
CA ASN A 73 -4.88 10.68 2.60
C ASN A 73 -5.20 9.21 2.89
N VAL A 74 -6.14 8.64 2.14
CA VAL A 74 -6.61 7.28 2.32
C VAL A 74 -6.42 6.48 1.04
N VAL A 75 -5.82 5.30 1.17
CA VAL A 75 -5.71 4.28 0.13
C VAL A 75 -6.72 3.19 0.41
N GLY A 76 -7.58 2.87 -0.56
CA GLY A 76 -8.48 1.73 -0.55
C GLY A 76 -8.10 0.74 -1.65
N PHE A 77 -8.26 -0.56 -1.40
CA PHE A 77 -8.11 -1.63 -2.39
C PHE A 77 -8.88 -2.88 -1.97
N THR A 78 -8.95 -3.88 -2.85
CA THR A 78 -9.53 -5.19 -2.58
C THR A 78 -8.45 -6.26 -2.63
N LEU A 79 -8.43 -7.15 -1.64
CA LEU A 79 -7.70 -8.42 -1.70
C LEU A 79 -8.70 -9.54 -2.03
N VAL A 80 -8.30 -10.46 -2.89
CA VAL A 80 -9.18 -11.51 -3.45
C VAL A 80 -8.83 -12.85 -2.82
N GLY A 81 -9.85 -13.57 -2.34
CA GLY A 81 -9.69 -14.95 -1.90
C GLY A 81 -8.91 -15.14 -0.59
N VAL A 82 -8.96 -14.20 0.34
CA VAL A 82 -8.28 -14.33 1.63
C VAL A 82 -9.04 -15.30 2.54
N GLY A 83 -8.31 -16.15 3.26
CA GLY A 83 -8.86 -17.20 4.12
C GLY A 83 -9.59 -16.69 5.36
N LYS A 84 -10.53 -17.51 5.86
CA LYS A 84 -11.21 -17.28 7.14
C LYS A 84 -10.24 -17.35 8.31
N GLY A 85 -10.40 -16.46 9.27
CA GLY A 85 -9.62 -16.42 10.50
C GLY A 85 -8.21 -15.83 10.32
N THR A 86 -7.86 -15.41 9.10
CA THR A 86 -6.57 -14.77 8.83
C THR A 86 -6.54 -13.38 9.49
N THR A 87 -5.53 -13.15 10.32
CA THR A 87 -5.12 -11.81 10.74
C THR A 87 -4.27 -11.21 9.62
N LEU A 88 -4.78 -10.16 8.99
CA LEU A 88 -4.11 -9.40 7.95
C LEU A 88 -3.62 -8.08 8.53
N THR A 89 -2.31 -7.83 8.46
CA THR A 89 -1.73 -6.48 8.59
C THR A 89 -1.31 -6.00 7.22
N ALA A 90 -1.92 -4.92 6.75
CA ALA A 90 -1.63 -4.31 5.46
C ALA A 90 -0.99 -2.95 5.66
N MET A 91 0.11 -2.71 4.95
CA MET A 91 0.87 -1.46 4.99
C MET A 91 0.99 -0.86 3.59
N VAL A 92 0.98 0.47 3.52
CA VAL A 92 1.21 1.20 2.27
C VAL A 92 2.28 2.26 2.47
N LEU A 93 3.14 2.39 1.47
CA LEU A 93 4.07 3.50 1.34
C LEU A 93 3.57 4.42 0.22
N CYS A 94 3.41 5.69 0.51
CA CYS A 94 2.80 6.67 -0.38
C CYS A 94 3.66 7.92 -0.50
N VAL A 95 3.46 8.63 -1.60
CA VAL A 95 4.03 9.96 -1.82
C VAL A 95 2.90 10.96 -1.91
N GLY A 96 3.08 12.12 -1.29
CA GLY A 96 2.07 13.16 -1.25
C GLY A 96 2.53 14.46 -0.62
N SER A 97 1.57 15.24 -0.14
CA SER A 97 1.75 16.52 0.60
C SER A 97 0.86 16.56 1.83
#